data_AF-A0AAN9ABD8-F1
#
_entry.id   AF-A0AAN9ABD8-F1
#
_cell.length_a   1.000
_cell.length_b   1.000
_cell.length_c   1.000
_cell.angle_alpha   90.00
_cell.angle_beta   90.00
_cell.angle_gamma   90.00
#
_symmetry.space_group_name_H-M   'P 1'
#
loop_
_entity.id
_entity.type
_entity.pdbx_description
1 polymer ?
#
loop_
_entity_poly.entity_id
_entity_poly.type
_entity_poly.pdbx_seq_one_letter_code
_entity_poly.pdbx_strand_id
1 'polypeptide(L)'
;EYQDTDQRSLPVAKPETGRPKIITQRTVNVVKRRVDIQPSITAKEVKEINSNILQHASLRTEQRCIHDDVGWHRFHARRKPGLTQMQKN
;
A
#
# COMPACT_ATOMS: atom_id res chain seq x y z
N GLU A 1 -50.17 -19.94 23.70
CA GLU A 1 -49.45 -19.44 22.52
C GLU A 1 -48.59 -18.27 22.96
N TYR A 2 -47.27 -18.42 22.95
CA TYR A 2 -46.34 -17.37 23.36
C TYR A 2 -46.04 -16.51 22.14
N GLN A 3 -46.47 -15.25 22.14
CA GLN A 3 -46.12 -14.32 21.06
C GLN A 3 -44.73 -13.75 21.33
N ASP A 4 -43.80 -14.14 20.48
CA ASP A 4 -42.40 -13.73 20.49
C ASP A 4 -42.28 -12.34 19.84
N THR A 5 -42.56 -11.29 20.60
CA THR A 5 -42.38 -9.90 20.18
C THR A 5 -41.07 -9.36 20.75
N ASP A 6 -39.94 -9.88 20.26
CA ASP A 6 -38.63 -9.30 20.58
C ASP A 6 -37.88 -8.98 19.27
N GLN A 7 -38.45 -8.06 18.48
CA GLN A 7 -37.71 -7.34 17.44
C GLN A 7 -36.71 -6.38 18.09
N ARG A 8 -35.71 -6.91 18.80
CA ARG A 8 -34.51 -6.14 19.16
C ARG A 8 -33.66 -6.04 17.90
N SER A 9 -33.84 -4.94 17.16
CA SER A 9 -32.95 -4.60 16.05
C SER A 9 -31.51 -4.64 16.56
N LEU A 10 -30.73 -5.61 16.11
CA LEU A 10 -29.31 -5.73 16.46
C LEU A 10 -28.63 -4.39 16.11
N PRO A 11 -27.86 -3.78 17.03
CA PRO A 11 -27.17 -2.53 16.73
C PRO A 11 -26.19 -2.78 15.58
N VAL A 12 -26.35 -2.03 14.48
CA VAL A 12 -25.41 -2.06 13.35
C VAL A 12 -24.05 -1.60 13.88
N ALA A 13 -23.03 -2.45 13.74
CA ALA A 13 -21.68 -2.12 14.16
C ALA A 13 -21.22 -0.86 13.42
N LYS A 14 -20.80 0.16 14.17
CA LYS A 14 -20.23 1.37 13.58
C LYS A 14 -18.93 1.00 12.88
N PRO A 15 -18.67 1.50 11.67
CA PRO A 15 -17.40 1.25 11.00
C PRO A 15 -16.26 1.76 11.88
N GLU A 16 -15.29 0.90 12.16
CA GLU A 16 -14.09 1.28 12.89
C GLU A 16 -13.28 2.28 12.05
N THR A 17 -13.37 3.56 12.38
CA THR A 17 -12.49 4.58 11.81
C THR A 17 -11.14 4.49 12.51
N GLY A 18 -10.17 3.88 11.84
CA GLY A 18 -8.78 3.85 12.30
C GLY A 18 -8.12 5.23 12.37
N ARG A 19 -6.91 5.28 12.96
CA ARG A 19 -6.12 6.51 13.04
C ARG A 19 -5.84 7.09 11.64
N PRO A 20 -5.98 8.41 11.43
CA PRO A 20 -5.64 9.03 10.15
C PRO A 20 -4.18 8.77 9.76
N LYS A 21 -3.96 8.49 8.48
CA LYS A 21 -2.62 8.29 7.91
C LYS A 21 -1.82 9.59 7.95
N ILE A 22 -0.51 9.46 8.17
CA ILE A 22 0.45 10.60 8.14
C ILE A 22 0.57 11.15 6.70
N ILE A 23 0.52 10.27 5.71
CA ILE A 23 0.64 10.63 4.30
C ILE A 23 -0.75 10.91 3.75
N THR A 24 -0.92 12.10 3.17
CA THR A 24 -2.15 12.52 2.51
C THR A 24 -2.23 11.98 1.09
N GLN A 25 -3.43 11.91 0.51
CA GLN A 25 -3.61 11.48 -0.88
C GLN A 25 -2.84 12.36 -1.88
N ARG A 26 -2.71 13.67 -1.59
CA ARG A 26 -1.91 14.59 -2.40
C ARG A 26 -0.45 14.15 -2.44
N THR A 27 0.10 13.79 -1.30
CA THR A 27 1.47 13.29 -1.18
C THR A 27 1.65 11.97 -1.94
N VAL A 28 0.70 11.03 -1.82
CA VAL A 28 0.70 9.78 -2.59
C VAL A 28 0.78 10.05 -4.08
N ASN A 29 0.00 11.01 -4.59
CA ASN A 29 0.00 11.34 -6.01
C ASN A 29 1.33 11.94 -6.49
N VAL A 30 2.01 12.73 -5.65
CA VAL A 30 3.34 13.27 -5.97
C VAL A 30 4.36 12.13 -6.03
N VAL A 31 4.37 11.25 -5.03
CA VAL A 31 5.24 10.07 -4.99
C VAL A 31 4.99 9.19 -6.23
N LYS A 32 3.72 8.91 -6.54
CA LYS A 32 3.32 8.12 -7.71
C LYS A 32 3.92 8.68 -9.00
N ARG A 33 3.70 9.97 -9.28
CA ARG A 33 4.25 10.62 -10.49
C ARG A 33 5.77 10.49 -10.56
N ARG A 34 6.46 10.60 -9.43
CA ARG A 34 7.93 10.51 -9.40
C ARG A 34 8.42 9.10 -9.70
N VAL A 35 7.80 8.09 -9.08
CA VAL A 35 8.14 6.68 -9.32
C VAL A 35 7.78 6.26 -10.74
N ASP A 36 6.66 6.75 -11.28
CA ASP A 36 6.28 6.47 -12.68
C ASP A 36 7.27 7.05 -13.70
N ILE A 37 7.86 8.22 -13.41
CA ILE A 37 8.90 8.83 -14.26
C ILE A 37 10.25 8.09 -14.11
N GLN A 38 10.61 7.72 -12.89
CA GLN A 38 11.89 7.06 -12.58
C GLN A 38 11.66 5.85 -11.66
N PRO A 39 11.39 4.66 -12.23
CA PRO A 39 11.04 3.46 -11.44
C PRO A 39 12.14 2.94 -10.51
N SER A 40 13.40 3.28 -10.81
CA SER A 40 14.57 2.88 -10.00
C SER A 40 14.85 3.81 -8.82
N ILE A 41 14.04 4.87 -8.65
CA ILE A 41 14.25 5.85 -7.58
C ILE A 41 14.04 5.23 -6.20
N THR A 42 14.93 5.53 -5.27
CA THR A 42 14.83 5.07 -3.90
C THR A 42 13.91 5.99 -3.09
N ALA A 43 13.30 5.46 -2.02
CA ALA A 43 12.47 6.25 -1.11
C ALA A 43 13.23 7.46 -0.54
N LYS A 44 14.53 7.29 -0.25
CA LYS A 44 15.40 8.36 0.24
C LYS A 44 15.53 9.49 -0.78
N GLU A 45 15.78 9.16 -2.04
CA GLU A 45 15.86 10.16 -3.11
C GLU A 45 14.50 10.85 -3.33
N VAL A 46 13.40 10.09 -3.30
CA VAL A 46 12.04 10.66 -3.38
C VAL A 46 11.81 11.69 -2.27
N LYS A 47 12.28 11.39 -1.05
CA LYS A 47 12.20 12.30 0.09
C LYS A 47 13.04 13.56 -0.10
N GLU A 48 14.29 13.40 -0.54
CA GLU A 48 15.21 14.51 -0.74
C GLU A 48 14.67 15.49 -1.80
N ILE A 49 14.12 14.96 -2.89
CA ILE A 49 13.53 15.76 -3.97
C ILE A 49 12.26 16.48 -3.52
N ASN A 50 11.43 15.83 -2.70
CA ASN A 50 10.15 16.36 -2.24
C ASN A 50 10.18 16.72 -0.76
N SER A 51 11.32 17.21 -0.29
CA SER A 51 11.60 17.45 1.14
C SER A 51 10.55 18.34 1.78
N ASN A 52 10.08 19.38 1.07
CA ASN A 52 9.03 20.29 1.52
C ASN A 52 7.70 19.59 1.88
N ILE A 53 7.39 18.45 1.25
CA ILE A 53 6.12 17.73 1.44
C ILE A 53 6.32 16.54 2.38
N LEU A 54 7.51 15.93 2.34
CA LEU A 54 7.83 14.68 3.01
C LEU A 54 8.68 14.84 4.28
N GLN A 55 9.03 16.06 4.68
CA GLN A 55 9.88 16.34 5.84
C GLN A 55 9.45 15.58 7.10
N HIS A 56 8.14 15.54 7.36
CA HIS A 56 7.55 14.95 8.56
C HIS A 56 7.36 13.43 8.48
N ALA A 57 7.46 12.84 7.28
CA ALA A 57 7.33 11.40 7.11
C ALA A 57 8.66 10.71 7.44
N SER A 58 8.62 9.58 8.16
CA SER A 58 9.81 8.75 8.29
C SER A 58 10.14 8.07 6.95
N LEU A 59 11.40 7.70 6.72
CA LEU A 59 11.79 6.92 5.54
C LEU A 59 10.99 5.62 5.43
N ARG A 60 10.69 4.98 6.56
CA ARG A 60 9.85 3.77 6.61
C ARG A 60 8.42 4.04 6.16
N THR A 61 7.87 5.19 6.53
CA THR A 61 6.52 5.62 6.12
C THR A 61 6.44 5.84 4.61
N GLU A 62 7.47 6.42 4.01
CA GLU A 62 7.55 6.60 2.56
C GLU A 62 7.74 5.29 1.80
N GLN A 63 8.62 4.40 2.28
CA GLN A 63 8.76 3.06 1.71
C GLN A 63 7.42 2.34 1.70
N ARG A 64 6.69 2.41 2.83
CA ARG A 64 5.35 1.86 2.92
C ARG A 64 4.40 2.50 1.92
N CYS A 65 4.43 3.82 1.75
CA CYS A 65 3.60 4.51 0.75
C CYS A 65 3.91 4.02 -0.67
N ILE A 66 5.18 3.89 -1.04
CA ILE A 66 5.57 3.43 -2.38
C ILE A 66 5.04 2.01 -2.63
N HIS A 67 5.14 1.12 -1.65
CA HIS A 67 4.69 -0.26 -1.76
C HIS A 67 3.17 -0.40 -1.67
N ASP A 68 2.56 0.05 -0.58
CA ASP A 68 1.15 -0.21 -0.24
C ASP A 68 0.19 0.75 -0.96
N ASP A 69 0.48 2.05 -0.96
CA ASP A 69 -0.45 3.07 -1.47
C ASP A 69 -0.27 3.32 -2.97
N VAL A 70 0.98 3.29 -3.47
CA VAL A 70 1.27 3.44 -4.91
C VAL A 70 1.27 2.08 -5.63
N GLY A 71 1.56 0.99 -4.95
CA GLY A 71 1.58 -0.36 -5.54
C GLY A 71 2.90 -0.73 -6.21
N TRP A 72 3.95 0.09 -6.08
CA TRP A 72 5.25 -0.19 -6.68
C TRP A 72 6.08 -1.11 -5.80
N HIS A 73 6.01 -2.40 -6.12
CA HIS A 73 6.76 -3.45 -5.46
C HIS A 73 8.03 -3.76 -6.23
N ARG A 74 9.16 -3.88 -5.52
CA ARG A 74 10.38 -4.42 -6.12
C ARG A 74 10.21 -5.92 -6.34
N PHE A 75 9.99 -6.33 -7.58
CA PHE A 75 9.99 -7.74 -7.95
C PHE A 75 11.39 -8.18 -8.39
N HIS A 76 11.77 -9.39 -7.99
CA HIS A 76 12.96 -10.06 -8.50
C HIS A 76 12.58 -11.04 -9.60
N ALA A 77 13.39 -11.09 -10.66
CA ALA A 77 13.25 -12.09 -11.70
C ALA A 77 13.32 -13.49 -11.06
N ARG A 78 12.25 -14.28 -11.20
CA ARG A 78 12.27 -15.66 -10.74
C ARG A 78 13.05 -16.51 -11.71
N ARG A 79 13.94 -17.35 -11.18
CA ARG A 79 14.64 -18.36 -11.98
C ARG A 79 13.60 -19.32 -12.54
N LYS A 80 13.64 -19.56 -13.85
CA LYS A 80 12.80 -20.62 -14.46
C LYS A 80 13.14 -21.94 -13.78
N PRO A 81 12.16 -22.73 -13.31
CA PRO A 81 12.45 -24.05 -12.79
C PRO A 81 13.18 -24.85 -13.88
N GLY A 82 14.21 -25.60 -13.48
CA GLY A 82 14.93 -26.45 -14.42
C GLY A 82 13.94 -27.45 -15.03
N LEU A 83 13.88 -27.51 -16.36
CA LEU A 83 13.07 -28.52 -17.04
C LEU A 83 13.55 -29.90 -16.60
N THR A 84 12.64 -30.71 -16.05
CA THR A 84 12.93 -32.11 -15.77
C THR A 84 13.12 -32.86 -17.10
N GLN A 85 13.81 -34.00 -17.08
CA GLN A 85 14.04 -34.82 -18.28
C GLN A 85 12.72 -35.13 -19.03
N MET A 86 11.60 -35.26 -18.30
CA MET A 86 10.26 -35.50 -18.85
C MET A 86 9.64 -34.31 -19.60
N GLN A 87 10.12 -33.08 -19.36
CA GLN A 87 9.62 -31.86 -20.00
C GLN A 87 10.47 -31.44 -21.22
N LYS A 88 11.53 -32.19 -21.52
CA LYS A 88 12.45 -31.93 -22.64
C LYS A 88 12.06 -32.65 -23.94
N ASN A 89 11.02 -33.49 -23.90
CA ASN A 89 10.53 -34.28 -25.04
C ASN A 89 9.33 -33.62 -25.69
#